data_AF-A0A814V1W7-F1
#
_entry.id   AF-A0A814V1W7-F1
#
_cell.length_a   1.000
_cell.length_b   1.000
_cell.length_c   1.000
_cell.angle_alpha   90.00
_cell.angle_beta   90.00
_cell.angle_gamma   90.00
#
_symmetry.space_group_name_H-M   'P 1'
#
loop_
_entity.id
_entity.type
_entity.pdbx_description
1 polymer ?
#
loop_
_entity_poly.entity_id
_entity_poly.type
_entity_poly.pdbx_seq_one_letter_code
_entity_poly.pdbx_strand_id
1 'polypeptide(L)'
;MSVEKLSDDYLSSLGKKFNSGYFGQTFVEAPSMFKRNGTYYAVFGRCCCYCAEGSAVTVYTSSSPLGPFKTTSNLGNEGHAQQLNIIQFNSTKDRGYGYLWLGNRWQSSPDGIKGHDFTYWSPMVFDQNGNVKYMNYTSNFTIDVISNIH
;
A
#
# COMPACT_ATOMS: atom_id res chain seq x y z
N MET A 1 -0.66 -11.90 7.38
CA MET A 1 -1.64 -10.82 7.63
C MET A 1 -3.06 -11.41 7.67
N SER A 2 -4.03 -10.76 8.32
CA SER A 2 -5.46 -11.10 8.27
C SER A 2 -6.28 -9.84 7.99
N VAL A 3 -7.38 -9.96 7.25
CA VAL A 3 -8.38 -8.89 7.07
C VAL A 3 -9.64 -9.33 7.81
N GLU A 4 -10.18 -8.43 8.64
CA GLU A 4 -11.41 -8.66 9.39
C GLU A 4 -12.50 -7.68 8.94
N LYS A 5 -13.74 -8.16 8.86
CA LYS A 5 -14.91 -7.31 8.61
C LYS A 5 -15.27 -6.57 9.90
N LEU A 6 -15.52 -5.27 9.78
CA LEU A 6 -16.03 -4.45 10.88
C LEU A 6 -17.55 -4.55 11.01
N SER A 7 -18.06 -4.24 12.20
CA SER A 7 -19.48 -3.93 12.42
C SER A 7 -19.90 -2.73 11.57
N ASP A 8 -21.20 -2.58 11.31
CA ASP A 8 -21.69 -1.53 10.41
C ASP A 8 -21.43 -0.09 10.92
N ASP A 9 -21.18 0.07 12.23
CA ASP A 9 -20.76 1.32 12.87
C ASP A 9 -19.24 1.58 12.86
N TYR A 10 -18.46 0.61 12.36
CA TYR A 10 -17.00 0.61 12.30
C TYR A 10 -16.28 0.66 13.67
N LEU A 11 -16.99 0.41 14.77
CA LEU A 11 -16.41 0.49 16.11
C LEU A 11 -15.87 -0.86 16.64
N SER A 12 -16.18 -1.96 15.95
CA SER A 12 -15.74 -3.28 16.37
C SER A 12 -15.43 -4.18 15.18
N SER A 13 -14.60 -5.20 15.42
CA SER A 13 -14.44 -6.32 14.48
C SER A 13 -15.53 -7.36 14.72
N LEU A 14 -16.09 -7.91 13.65
CA LEU A 14 -16.98 -9.07 13.70
C LEU A 14 -16.23 -10.38 13.96
N GLY A 15 -14.89 -10.34 13.95
CA GLY A 15 -14.00 -11.37 14.50
C GLY A 15 -13.94 -12.68 13.71
N LYS A 16 -13.74 -13.79 14.44
CA LYS A 16 -13.30 -15.10 13.93
C LYS A 16 -14.15 -15.70 12.80
N LYS A 17 -15.42 -15.33 12.67
CA LYS A 17 -16.31 -15.82 11.60
C LYS A 17 -16.32 -14.94 10.34
N PHE A 18 -15.77 -13.74 10.40
CA PHE A 18 -15.83 -12.75 9.32
C PHE A 18 -14.44 -12.18 9.00
N ASN A 19 -13.49 -13.08 8.71
CA ASN A 19 -12.13 -12.71 8.34
C ASN A 19 -11.61 -13.58 7.19
N SER A 20 -10.48 -13.17 6.62
CA SER A 20 -9.82 -13.86 5.51
C SER A 20 -9.03 -15.11 5.89
N GLY A 21 -8.92 -15.43 7.18
CA GLY A 21 -7.81 -16.21 7.71
C GLY A 21 -6.47 -15.49 7.51
N TYR A 22 -5.39 -16.15 7.92
CA TYR A 22 -4.04 -15.65 7.67
C TYR A 22 -3.61 -15.93 6.24
N PHE A 23 -3.05 -14.92 5.58
CA PHE A 23 -2.45 -15.02 4.26
C PHE A 23 -1.12 -14.27 4.17
N GLY A 24 -0.33 -14.65 3.16
CA GLY A 24 0.99 -14.09 2.91
C GLY A 24 2.08 -14.61 3.85
N GLN A 25 3.22 -13.93 3.84
CA GLN A 25 4.37 -14.28 4.66
C GLN A 25 4.11 -14.04 6.17
N THR A 26 4.91 -14.72 7.00
CA THR A 26 4.99 -14.47 8.45
C THR A 26 5.86 -13.25 8.74
N PHE A 27 5.69 -12.67 9.93
CA PHE A 27 6.49 -11.52 10.40
C PHE A 27 6.43 -10.32 9.42
N VAL A 28 5.20 -9.89 9.13
CA VAL A 28 4.85 -8.79 8.23
C VAL A 28 4.15 -7.67 8.99
N GLU A 29 4.24 -6.44 8.50
CA GLU A 29 3.60 -5.26 9.10
C GLU A 29 3.18 -4.23 8.05
N ALA A 30 2.71 -3.07 8.51
CA ALA A 30 2.34 -1.93 7.66
C ALA A 30 1.37 -2.28 6.51
N PRO A 31 0.18 -2.86 6.81
CA PRO A 31 -0.80 -3.19 5.79
C PRO A 31 -1.49 -1.94 5.22
N SER A 32 -1.73 -1.98 3.91
CA SER A 32 -2.77 -1.18 3.28
C SER A 32 -3.58 -2.05 2.30
N MET A 33 -4.82 -1.66 2.03
CA MET A 33 -5.68 -2.34 1.08
C MET A 33 -6.41 -1.33 0.21
N PHE A 34 -6.43 -1.58 -1.10
CA PHE A 34 -7.16 -0.75 -2.07
C PHE A 34 -7.88 -1.64 -3.10
N LYS A 35 -8.84 -1.05 -3.83
CA LYS A 35 -9.57 -1.73 -4.90
C LYS A 35 -9.28 -1.07 -6.24
N ARG A 36 -9.06 -1.89 -7.28
CA ARG A 36 -8.87 -1.45 -8.66
C ARG A 36 -9.55 -2.44 -9.61
N ASN A 37 -10.46 -1.95 -10.46
CA ASN A 37 -11.14 -2.74 -11.49
C ASN A 37 -11.75 -4.06 -10.97
N GLY A 38 -12.42 -4.01 -9.82
CA GLY A 38 -13.04 -5.19 -9.21
C GLY A 38 -12.11 -6.05 -8.35
N THR A 39 -10.79 -5.88 -8.48
CA THR A 39 -9.77 -6.62 -7.72
C THR A 39 -9.37 -5.86 -6.45
N TYR A 40 -9.28 -6.58 -5.33
CA TYR A 40 -8.74 -6.11 -4.06
C TYR A 40 -7.24 -6.38 -4.01
N TYR A 41 -6.46 -5.39 -3.63
CA TYR A 41 -5.01 -5.45 -3.47
C TYR A 41 -4.69 -5.22 -2.00
N ALA A 42 -4.17 -6.24 -1.32
CA ALA A 42 -3.57 -6.12 -0.01
C ALA A 42 -2.04 -6.02 -0.17
N VAL A 43 -1.45 -5.00 0.44
CA VAL A 43 -0.01 -4.72 0.35
C VAL A 43 0.56 -4.59 1.75
N PHE A 44 1.68 -5.28 1.99
CA PHE A 44 2.41 -5.20 3.25
C PHE A 44 3.86 -5.65 3.05
N GLY A 45 4.73 -5.15 3.91
CA GLY A 45 6.15 -5.46 3.90
C GLY A 45 6.54 -6.44 5.01
N ARG A 46 7.79 -6.93 4.94
CA ARG A 46 8.40 -7.62 6.08
C ARG A 46 8.51 -6.64 7.24
N CYS A 47 8.30 -7.14 8.45
CA CYS A 47 8.51 -6.36 9.66
C CYS A 47 9.98 -5.95 9.79
N CYS A 48 10.20 -4.64 9.91
CA CYS A 48 11.51 -4.03 10.12
C CYS A 48 11.53 -2.99 11.25
N CYS A 49 10.39 -2.73 11.92
CA CYS A 49 10.32 -1.98 13.19
C CYS A 49 11.04 -0.63 13.16
N TYR A 50 10.66 0.28 12.25
CA TYR A 50 11.29 1.60 12.12
C TYR A 50 12.76 1.57 11.65
N CYS A 51 13.17 0.52 10.92
CA CYS A 51 14.51 0.45 10.32
C CYS A 51 14.76 1.58 9.30
N ALA A 52 16.02 2.02 9.20
CA ALA A 52 16.44 3.05 8.25
C ALA A 52 16.41 2.56 6.79
N GLU A 53 16.55 1.25 6.58
CA GLU A 53 16.62 0.63 5.26
C GLU A 53 15.25 0.50 4.58
N GLY A 54 14.15 0.65 5.33
CA GLY A 54 12.79 0.32 4.87
C GLY A 54 12.57 -1.19 4.67
N SER A 55 11.46 -1.56 4.04
CA SER A 55 11.21 -2.95 3.70
C SER A 55 10.49 -3.13 2.37
N ALA A 56 10.86 -4.20 1.65
CA ALA A 56 10.22 -4.53 0.39
C ALA A 56 8.73 -4.88 0.61
N VAL A 57 7.87 -4.39 -0.28
CA VAL A 57 6.41 -4.57 -0.18
C VAL A 57 5.94 -5.65 -1.14
N THR A 58 5.23 -6.66 -0.60
CA THR A 58 4.61 -7.72 -1.41
C THR A 58 3.14 -7.41 -1.63
N VAL A 59 2.65 -7.74 -2.84
CA VAL A 59 1.27 -7.52 -3.29
C VAL A 59 0.52 -8.83 -3.33
N TYR A 60 -0.66 -8.82 -2.75
CA TYR A 60 -1.61 -9.92 -2.75
C TYR A 60 -2.94 -9.46 -3.31
N THR A 61 -3.56 -10.26 -4.16
CA THR A 61 -4.85 -9.90 -4.78
C THR A 61 -5.95 -10.90 -4.50
N SER A 62 -7.19 -10.41 -4.46
CA SER A 62 -8.40 -11.23 -4.42
C SER A 62 -9.56 -10.59 -5.16
N SER A 63 -10.54 -11.38 -5.57
CA SER A 63 -11.83 -10.89 -6.08
C SER A 63 -12.82 -10.50 -4.96
N SER A 64 -12.47 -10.77 -3.70
CA SER A 64 -13.29 -10.49 -2.51
C SER A 64 -12.45 -9.80 -1.42
N PRO A 65 -13.03 -8.88 -0.62
CA PRO A 65 -12.28 -8.19 0.44
C PRO A 65 -11.77 -9.14 1.53
N LEU A 66 -12.39 -10.31 1.69
CA LEU A 66 -11.98 -11.33 2.66
C LEU A 66 -11.23 -12.51 2.01
N GLY A 67 -10.72 -12.32 0.79
CA GLY A 67 -9.95 -13.36 0.13
C GLY A 67 -10.80 -14.42 -0.60
N PRO A 68 -10.16 -15.52 -1.05
CA PRO A 68 -8.76 -15.86 -0.79
C PRO A 68 -7.80 -14.93 -1.52
N PHE A 69 -6.71 -14.54 -0.84
CA PHE A 69 -5.66 -13.70 -1.41
C PHE A 69 -4.54 -14.56 -2.01
N LYS A 70 -4.04 -14.15 -3.18
CA LYS A 70 -2.89 -14.77 -3.86
C LYS A 70 -1.78 -13.76 -4.04
N THR A 71 -0.53 -14.17 -3.82
CA THR A 71 0.64 -13.34 -4.13
C THR A 71 0.70 -13.08 -5.64
N THR A 72 0.94 -11.84 -6.05
CA THR A 72 1.00 -11.45 -7.47
C THR A 72 2.31 -10.80 -7.86
N SER A 73 2.76 -9.81 -7.10
CA SER A 73 4.00 -9.08 -7.42
C SER A 73 4.65 -8.47 -6.18
N ASN A 74 5.75 -7.75 -6.39
CA ASN A 74 6.51 -7.07 -5.36
C ASN A 74 6.83 -5.65 -5.86
N LEU A 75 6.59 -4.63 -5.03
CA LEU A 75 6.91 -3.23 -5.37
C LEU A 75 8.39 -2.91 -5.22
N GLY A 76 9.17 -3.77 -4.57
CA GLY A 76 10.53 -3.47 -4.16
C GLY A 76 10.60 -2.69 -2.86
N ASN A 77 11.79 -2.18 -2.57
CA ASN A 77 12.12 -1.33 -1.41
C ASN A 77 12.73 0.01 -1.88
N GLU A 78 12.40 0.43 -3.10
CA GLU A 78 12.94 1.67 -3.65
C GLU A 78 12.50 2.89 -2.84
N GLY A 79 13.44 3.79 -2.60
CA GLY A 79 13.29 4.92 -1.69
C GLY A 79 13.61 4.63 -0.23
N HIS A 80 13.99 3.39 0.12
CA HIS A 80 14.38 2.97 1.48
C HIS A 80 13.37 3.42 2.53
N ALA A 81 12.11 3.08 2.28
CA ALA A 81 10.98 3.54 3.07
C ALA A 81 10.10 2.35 3.47
N GLN A 82 9.54 2.44 4.68
CA GLN A 82 8.55 1.49 5.14
C GLN A 82 7.16 1.92 4.66
N GLN A 83 6.39 0.98 4.13
CA GLN A 83 5.00 1.18 3.70
C GLN A 83 4.19 1.96 4.75
N LEU A 84 3.41 2.93 4.29
CA LEU A 84 2.45 3.65 5.11
C LEU A 84 1.04 3.44 4.56
N ASN A 85 0.80 3.84 3.31
CA ASN A 85 -0.53 3.74 2.70
C ASN A 85 -0.47 3.81 1.18
N ILE A 86 -1.59 3.48 0.54
CA ILE A 86 -1.86 3.73 -0.87
C ILE A 86 -2.96 4.78 -0.98
N ILE A 87 -2.71 5.87 -1.70
CA ILE A 87 -3.72 6.90 -1.99
C ILE A 87 -4.22 6.73 -3.42
N GLN A 88 -5.53 6.72 -3.60
CA GLN A 88 -6.18 6.74 -4.91
C GLN A 88 -6.55 8.18 -5.27
N PHE A 89 -6.33 8.58 -6.53
CA PHE A 89 -6.71 9.91 -7.04
C PHE A 89 -7.34 9.82 -8.44
N ASN A 90 -8.21 10.77 -8.78
CA ASN A 90 -8.79 10.87 -10.13
C ASN A 90 -7.77 11.48 -11.10
N SER A 91 -7.52 10.82 -12.23
CA SER A 91 -6.51 11.22 -13.24
C SER A 91 -7.16 11.51 -14.59
N THR A 92 -6.77 12.62 -15.23
CA THR A 92 -7.16 12.95 -16.61
C THR A 92 -6.45 12.09 -17.64
N LYS A 93 -5.23 11.63 -17.35
CA LYS A 93 -4.41 10.84 -18.29
C LYS A 93 -4.89 9.41 -18.43
N ASP A 94 -5.35 8.82 -17.33
CA ASP A 94 -5.63 7.38 -17.28
C ASP A 94 -7.10 7.01 -17.52
N ARG A 95 -7.94 8.00 -17.90
CA ARG A 95 -9.42 7.88 -17.98
C ARG A 95 -9.97 7.07 -16.79
N GLY A 96 -9.55 7.43 -15.57
CA GLY A 96 -9.81 6.63 -14.38
C GLY A 96 -9.03 7.11 -13.16
N TYR A 97 -8.59 6.15 -12.35
CA TYR A 97 -7.86 6.41 -11.11
C TYR A 97 -6.36 6.14 -11.25
N GLY A 98 -5.55 7.06 -10.72
CA GLY A 98 -4.15 6.84 -10.39
C GLY A 98 -3.99 6.40 -8.91
N TYR A 99 -2.82 5.85 -8.59
CA TYR A 99 -2.48 5.38 -7.25
C TYR A 99 -1.08 5.86 -6.86
N LEU A 100 -0.93 6.37 -5.64
CA LEU A 100 0.35 6.69 -5.04
C LEU A 100 0.65 5.70 -3.93
N TRP A 101 1.86 5.17 -3.94
CA TRP A 101 2.46 4.51 -2.79
C TRP A 101 3.13 5.55 -1.90
N LEU A 102 2.93 5.46 -0.59
CA LEU A 102 3.54 6.33 0.40
C LEU A 102 4.28 5.47 1.41
N GLY A 103 5.50 5.89 1.77
CA GLY A 103 6.28 5.27 2.82
C GLY A 103 7.01 6.28 3.69
N ASN A 104 7.28 5.89 4.93
CA ASN A 104 8.08 6.65 5.88
C ASN A 104 9.55 6.23 5.78
N ARG A 105 10.45 7.20 5.71
CA ARG A 105 11.89 6.99 5.82
C ARG A 105 12.30 7.18 7.27
N TRP A 106 12.12 6.16 8.07
CA TRP A 106 12.46 6.22 9.49
C TRP A 106 13.96 6.47 9.69
N GLN A 107 14.31 7.17 10.78
CA GLN A 107 15.70 7.54 11.11
C GLN A 107 16.38 8.43 10.07
N SER A 108 15.62 9.14 9.25
CA SER A 108 16.15 10.04 8.23
C SER A 108 16.25 11.48 8.70
N SER A 109 15.62 11.82 9.83
CA SER A 109 15.72 13.17 10.39
C SER A 109 17.16 13.49 10.85
N PRO A 110 17.74 14.61 10.39
CA PRO A 110 19.10 14.99 10.80
C PRO A 110 19.26 15.28 12.29
N ASP A 111 18.16 15.65 12.96
CA ASP A 111 18.10 15.97 14.39
C ASP A 111 17.65 14.78 15.26
N GLY A 112 17.36 13.62 14.66
CA GLY A 112 16.90 12.42 15.35
C GLY A 112 15.48 12.50 15.89
N ILE A 113 14.72 13.57 15.60
CA ILE A 113 13.32 13.69 16.01
C ILE A 113 12.46 12.88 15.05
N LYS A 114 11.73 11.88 15.56
CA LYS A 114 10.88 10.99 14.75
C LYS A 114 9.83 11.73 13.92
N GLY A 115 9.26 12.81 14.45
CA GLY A 115 8.27 13.62 13.75
C GLY A 115 8.82 14.37 12.53
N HIS A 116 10.14 14.44 12.38
CA HIS A 116 10.83 15.07 11.25
C HIS A 116 11.35 14.06 10.23
N ASP A 117 11.08 12.76 10.45
CA ASP A 117 11.45 11.73 9.48
C ASP A 117 10.77 12.01 8.14
N PHE A 118 11.53 11.85 7.06
CA PHE A 118 11.07 12.12 5.72
C PHE A 118 10.04 11.07 5.27
N THR A 119 9.30 11.42 4.23
CA THR A 119 8.45 10.47 3.52
C THR A 119 8.93 10.33 2.07
N TYR A 120 8.67 9.17 1.47
CA TYR A 120 8.90 8.93 0.05
C TYR A 120 7.60 8.46 -0.60
N TRP A 121 7.27 9.10 -1.72
CA TRP A 121 6.00 8.92 -2.41
C TRP A 121 6.33 8.54 -3.84
N SER A 122 5.56 7.63 -4.43
CA SER A 122 5.81 7.19 -5.79
C SER A 122 4.52 6.75 -6.49
N PRO A 123 4.29 7.15 -7.76
CA PRO A 123 3.20 6.62 -8.56
C PRO A 123 3.32 5.10 -8.74
N MET A 124 2.22 4.39 -8.49
CA MET A 124 2.14 2.96 -8.78
C MET A 124 1.79 2.74 -10.25
N VAL A 125 2.54 1.85 -10.89
CA VAL A 125 2.28 1.45 -12.28
C VAL A 125 1.83 -0.01 -12.31
N PHE A 126 0.81 -0.29 -13.11
CA PHE A 126 0.25 -1.63 -13.28
C PHE A 126 0.53 -2.13 -14.70
N ASP A 127 0.79 -3.42 -14.86
CA ASP A 127 0.82 -4.05 -16.17
C ASP A 127 -0.59 -4.31 -16.70
N GLN A 128 -0.68 -4.83 -17.94
CA GLN A 128 -1.95 -5.16 -18.59
C GLN A 128 -2.77 -6.25 -17.87
N ASN A 129 -2.12 -7.08 -17.05
CA ASN A 129 -2.76 -8.12 -16.24
C ASN A 129 -3.18 -7.60 -14.85
N GLY A 130 -2.90 -6.33 -14.56
CA GLY A 130 -3.17 -5.71 -13.27
C GLY A 130 -2.14 -6.02 -12.19
N ASN A 131 -0.98 -6.59 -12.51
CA ASN A 131 0.10 -6.74 -11.53
C ASN A 131 0.78 -5.38 -11.31
N VAL A 132 1.12 -5.08 -10.06
CA VAL A 132 1.92 -3.89 -9.76
C VAL A 132 3.35 -4.13 -10.24
N LYS A 133 3.89 -3.18 -11.00
CA LYS A 133 5.29 -3.22 -11.45
C LYS A 133 6.22 -2.85 -10.30
N TYR A 134 7.46 -3.34 -10.38
CA TYR A 134 8.53 -2.93 -9.48
C TYR A 134 8.68 -1.40 -9.53
N MET A 135 8.78 -0.77 -8.36
CA MET A 135 8.97 0.66 -8.25
C MET A 135 10.40 1.01 -8.61
N ASN A 136 10.62 2.07 -9.38
CA ASN A 136 11.95 2.63 -9.57
C ASN A 136 12.06 3.93 -8.78
N TYR A 137 13.24 4.22 -8.22
CA TYR A 137 13.50 5.50 -7.59
C TYR A 137 13.25 6.64 -8.59
N THR A 138 12.46 7.61 -8.16
CA THR A 138 12.16 8.81 -8.94
C THR A 138 12.33 10.01 -8.02
N SER A 139 13.25 10.92 -8.35
CA SER A 139 13.51 12.10 -7.51
C SER A 139 12.38 13.11 -7.57
N ASN A 140 11.71 13.23 -8.72
CA ASN A 140 10.58 14.12 -8.93
C ASN A 140 9.58 13.48 -9.89
N PHE A 141 8.29 13.60 -9.58
CA PHE A 141 7.21 13.18 -10.47
C PHE A 141 6.09 14.22 -10.48
N THR A 142 5.24 14.16 -11.49
CA THR A 142 4.03 14.97 -11.60
C THR A 142 2.85 14.03 -11.75
N ILE A 143 1.79 14.30 -10.99
CA ILE A 143 0.49 13.65 -11.18
C ILE A 143 -0.51 14.68 -11.66
N ASP A 144 -1.38 14.26 -12.56
CA ASP A 144 -2.51 15.05 -12.99
C ASP A 144 -3.72 14.65 -12.15
N VAL A 145 -4.20 15.56 -11.32
CA VAL A 145 -5.34 15.32 -10.44
C VAL A 145 -6.53 16.10 -10.96
N ILE A 146 -7.66 15.42 -11.15
CA ILE A 146 -8.93 16.10 -11.41
C ILE A 146 -9.43 16.68 -10.10
N SER A 147 -9.38 18.00 -9.98
CA SER A 147 -10.00 18.73 -8.87
C SER A 147 -11.47 18.99 -9.20
N ASN A 148 -12.38 18.20 -8.65
CA ASN A 148 -13.82 18.56 -8.62
C ASN A 148 -14.06 19.52 -7.45
N ILE A 149 -13.33 20.65 -7.41
CA ILE A 149 -13.64 21.72 -6.48
C ILE A 149 -14.89 22.39 -7.03
N HIS A 150 -16.04 22.05 -6.44
CA HIS A 150 -17.26 22.83 -6.53
C HIS A 150 -17.28 23.87 -5.42
#